data_AF-A0A9W4GGM3-F1
#
_entry.id   AF-A0A9W4GGM3-F1
#
_cell.length_a   1.000
_cell.length_b   1.000
_cell.length_c   1.000
_cell.angle_alpha   90.00
_cell.angle_beta   90.00
_cell.angle_gamma   90.00
#
_symmetry.space_group_name_H-M   'P 1'
#
loop_
_entity.id
_entity.type
_entity.pdbx_description
1 polymer ?
#
loop_
_entity_poly.entity_id
_entity_poly.type
_entity_poly.pdbx_seq_one_letter_code
_entity_poly.pdbx_strand_id
1 'polypeptide(L)'
;MAGIRVIVSQKRDATKFQDGLSLNCEIKDVAENDESNFFKGAKWSPDGTTILTSSADNTIRTFIIPPSLLSANEPISLTPYTQHKHPTPVNGFYPYPNFCLASPASTLYLSTPTNLPIRLLNALSPSTSPLSSYFLTSLTTESYLTPASITYSSETTFLTGTECLISLFDLSRNGAGPLTRLPTIPSKRHRCKGGGVGMRGIVSTLAMSSTEGYMLAAGTWTRWVGLYDAGGLGGTIATWSVADAADNVAGILGSGVSEVIWSACGRYLCVVERMSRGILVYDVRVTGKLLAWLEGREARTNQRLSAEVFQSDSGTEVWAGGTDGVVRVWDGVGKTAGSVLRTWEFEAHDSPVTATIVHSSGSVVATCSGERSPLKIDELSEEGYNMSSFTLRDESSFNPTAQVVQDNTLKIWRI
;
A
#
# COMPACT_ATOMS: atom_id res chain seq x y z
N MET A 1 -8.12 -0.04 27.91
CA MET A 1 -7.68 0.89 26.85
C MET A 1 -8.87 1.75 26.45
N ALA A 2 -8.88 3.02 26.87
CA ALA A 2 -9.88 3.97 26.40
C ALA A 2 -9.34 4.62 25.13
N GLY A 3 -9.71 4.07 23.97
CA GLY A 3 -9.30 4.59 22.67
C GLY A 3 -10.14 5.81 22.30
N ILE A 4 -9.52 6.97 22.21
CA ILE A 4 -10.07 8.08 21.45
C ILE A 4 -10.04 7.63 19.98
N ARG A 5 -11.23 7.40 19.40
CA ARG A 5 -11.39 7.00 18.00
C ARG A 5 -11.61 8.24 17.16
N VAL A 6 -10.64 8.73 16.41
CA VAL A 6 -10.92 9.76 15.39
C VAL A 6 -11.48 9.04 14.17
N ILE A 7 -12.77 9.22 13.89
CA ILE A 7 -13.43 8.60 12.73
C ILE A 7 -13.53 9.65 11.64
N VAL A 8 -12.80 9.45 10.55
CA VAL A 8 -13.02 10.19 9.31
C VAL A 8 -14.07 9.43 8.50
N SER A 9 -15.33 9.83 8.68
CA SER A 9 -16.43 9.38 7.85
C SER A 9 -16.49 10.25 6.59
N GLN A 10 -16.38 9.64 5.41
CA GLN A 10 -16.64 10.32 4.14
C GLN A 10 -18.15 10.58 4.07
N LYS A 11 -18.60 11.77 4.48
CA LYS A 11 -20.02 12.10 4.52
C LYS A 11 -20.57 12.16 3.09
N ARG A 12 -21.72 11.50 2.88
CA ARG A 12 -22.60 11.68 1.72
C ARG A 12 -23.09 13.12 1.70
N ASP A 13 -22.77 13.89 0.68
CA ASP A 13 -23.45 15.15 0.41
C ASP A 13 -24.82 14.86 -0.23
N ALA A 14 -25.88 15.06 0.56
CA ALA A 14 -27.23 15.22 0.06
C ALA A 14 -27.82 16.47 0.70
N THR A 15 -27.75 17.59 -0.03
CA THR A 15 -28.45 18.83 0.30
C THR A 15 -29.96 18.60 0.16
N LYS A 16 -30.71 18.77 1.27
CA LYS A 16 -32.16 18.99 1.23
C LYS A 16 -32.45 20.48 1.44
N PHE A 17 -32.97 21.13 0.41
CA PHE A 17 -33.83 22.30 0.53
C PHE A 17 -35.28 21.85 0.25
N GLN A 18 -36.19 22.16 1.17
CA GLN A 18 -37.64 22.28 0.98
C GLN A 18 -37.92 23.79 0.88
N ASP A 19 -38.85 24.37 0.11
CA ASP A 19 -40.03 23.91 -0.63
C ASP A 19 -40.26 24.85 -1.85
N GLY A 20 -41.00 24.40 -2.88
CA GLY A 20 -41.60 25.31 -3.87
C GLY A 20 -41.85 24.74 -5.27
N LEU A 21 -42.99 24.05 -5.44
CA LEU A 21 -43.83 23.88 -6.64
C LEU A 21 -43.24 24.04 -8.07
N SER A 22 -43.31 22.93 -8.83
CA SER A 22 -43.84 22.78 -10.21
C SER A 22 -42.94 22.16 -11.31
N LEU A 23 -43.38 20.96 -11.76
CA LEU A 23 -43.43 20.35 -13.10
C LEU A 23 -42.15 20.19 -13.98
N ASN A 24 -41.58 18.98 -13.88
CA ASN A 24 -40.96 18.09 -14.88
C ASN A 24 -40.35 18.62 -16.19
N CYS A 25 -39.05 18.33 -16.37
CA CYS A 25 -38.55 17.50 -17.47
C CYS A 25 -37.32 16.71 -16.97
N GLU A 26 -37.51 15.42 -16.67
CA GLU A 26 -36.43 14.51 -16.30
C GLU A 26 -35.58 14.17 -17.53
N ILE A 27 -34.32 14.63 -17.54
CA ILE A 27 -33.24 13.85 -18.13
C ILE A 27 -32.62 13.11 -16.96
N LYS A 28 -32.93 11.81 -16.85
CA LYS A 28 -32.21 10.93 -15.93
C LYS A 28 -30.79 10.81 -16.45
N ASP A 29 -29.89 11.64 -15.92
CA ASP A 29 -28.47 11.33 -15.98
C ASP A 29 -28.28 9.96 -15.36
N VAL A 30 -27.72 9.06 -16.17
CA VAL A 30 -27.33 7.71 -15.80
C VAL A 30 -26.49 7.82 -14.53
N ALA A 31 -26.99 7.27 -13.43
CA ALA A 31 -26.27 7.20 -12.17
C ALA A 31 -24.88 6.61 -12.46
N GLU A 32 -23.83 7.42 -12.29
CA GLU A 32 -22.47 6.93 -12.28
C GLU A 32 -22.40 5.80 -11.26
N ASN A 33 -21.95 4.63 -11.72
CA ASN A 33 -21.81 3.41 -10.94
C ASN A 33 -21.30 3.70 -9.52
N ASP A 34 -22.00 3.14 -8.54
CA ASP A 34 -21.72 3.14 -7.11
C ASP A 34 -20.43 2.35 -6.81
N GLU A 35 -19.29 2.78 -7.38
CA GLU A 35 -17.98 2.20 -7.10
C GLU A 35 -17.63 2.50 -5.64
N SER A 36 -17.51 1.43 -4.84
CA SER A 36 -17.05 1.46 -3.46
C SER A 36 -15.76 2.30 -3.33
N ASN A 37 -15.85 3.52 -2.78
CA ASN A 37 -14.70 4.42 -2.61
C ASN A 37 -13.87 4.04 -1.37
N PHE A 38 -13.24 2.86 -1.39
CA PHE A 38 -12.40 2.38 -0.30
C PHE A 38 -10.98 2.95 -0.34
N PHE A 39 -10.28 2.91 0.79
CA PHE A 39 -8.88 3.31 0.88
C PHE A 39 -7.97 2.16 0.44
N LYS A 40 -7.02 2.43 -0.47
CA LYS A 40 -6.02 1.45 -0.95
C LYS A 40 -4.72 1.50 -0.17
N GLY A 41 -4.42 2.62 0.50
CA GLY A 41 -3.18 2.80 1.24
C GLY A 41 -3.08 4.19 1.87
N ALA A 42 -2.23 4.31 2.88
CA ALA A 42 -1.95 5.54 3.60
C ALA A 42 -0.45 5.66 3.91
N LYS A 43 0.06 6.89 4.04
CA LYS A 43 1.41 7.19 4.53
C LYS A 43 1.40 8.47 5.37
N TRP A 44 2.12 8.46 6.48
CA TRP A 44 2.46 9.67 7.22
C TRP A 44 3.47 10.52 6.43
N SER A 45 3.37 11.83 6.55
CA SER A 45 4.49 12.71 6.25
C SER A 45 5.64 12.44 7.24
N PRO A 46 6.90 12.56 6.80
CA PRO A 46 8.07 12.43 7.68
C PRO A 46 8.05 13.26 8.97
N ASP A 47 7.45 14.44 8.95
CA ASP A 47 7.28 15.29 10.15
C ASP A 47 6.11 14.86 11.06
N GLY A 48 5.34 13.84 10.68
CA GLY A 48 4.24 13.28 11.46
C GLY A 48 2.96 14.12 11.50
N THR A 49 2.88 15.22 10.74
CA THR A 49 1.76 16.17 10.84
C THR A 49 0.62 15.88 9.86
N THR A 50 0.87 15.10 8.81
CA THR A 50 -0.03 14.95 7.67
C THR A 50 -0.14 13.49 7.26
N ILE A 51 -1.34 13.05 6.89
CA ILE A 51 -1.57 11.73 6.29
C ILE A 51 -1.97 11.90 4.83
N LEU A 52 -1.27 11.20 3.94
CA LEU A 52 -1.63 11.08 2.54
C LEU A 52 -2.27 9.71 2.31
N THR A 53 -3.44 9.67 1.69
CA THR A 53 -4.14 8.42 1.36
C THR A 53 -4.39 8.30 -0.13
N SER A 54 -4.38 7.08 -0.65
CA SER A 54 -4.88 6.77 -2.00
C SER A 54 -6.16 5.94 -1.90
N SER A 55 -7.16 6.27 -2.70
CA SER A 55 -8.46 5.61 -2.70
C SER A 55 -8.80 4.98 -4.06
N ALA A 56 -9.81 4.11 -4.07
CA ALA A 56 -10.28 3.39 -5.26
C ALA A 56 -10.74 4.35 -6.37
N ASP A 57 -11.28 5.50 -6.00
CA ASP A 57 -11.71 6.57 -6.90
C ASP A 57 -10.56 7.34 -7.58
N ASN A 58 -9.33 6.82 -7.60
CA ASN A 58 -8.15 7.47 -8.19
C ASN A 58 -7.78 8.82 -7.55
N THR A 59 -8.26 9.11 -6.35
CA THR A 59 -7.95 10.36 -5.64
C THR A 59 -6.84 10.12 -4.62
N ILE A 60 -5.86 11.03 -4.56
CA ILE A 60 -4.98 11.18 -3.40
C ILE A 60 -5.54 12.28 -2.50
N ARG A 61 -5.76 11.96 -1.23
CA ARG A 61 -6.31 12.89 -0.23
C ARG A 61 -5.25 13.20 0.82
N THR A 62 -5.21 14.47 1.22
CA THR A 62 -4.31 14.97 2.26
C THR A 62 -5.13 15.29 3.50
N PHE A 63 -4.76 14.76 4.66
CA PHE A 63 -5.38 15.05 5.94
C PHE A 63 -4.34 15.67 6.86
N ILE A 64 -4.57 16.90 7.31
CA ILE A 64 -3.71 17.56 8.29
C ILE A 64 -4.19 17.17 9.68
N ILE A 65 -3.28 16.67 10.51
CA ILE A 65 -3.61 16.21 11.84
C ILE A 65 -3.60 17.38 12.81
N PRO A 66 -4.70 17.62 13.55
CA PRO A 66 -4.79 18.73 14.48
C PRO A 66 -3.88 18.48 15.70
N PRO A 67 -3.21 19.51 16.25
CA PRO A 67 -2.40 19.38 17.47
C PRO A 67 -3.20 18.87 18.67
N SER A 68 -4.51 19.11 18.68
CA SER A 68 -5.44 18.67 19.73
C SER A 68 -5.79 17.19 19.67
N LEU A 69 -5.26 16.42 18.70
CA LEU A 69 -5.58 15.01 18.48
C LEU A 69 -5.53 14.17 19.76
N LEU A 70 -4.47 14.34 20.56
CA LEU A 70 -4.25 13.57 21.79
C LEU A 70 -5.03 14.07 23.00
N SER A 71 -5.51 15.32 22.95
CA SER A 71 -6.20 15.99 24.05
C SER A 71 -7.73 15.85 24.01
N ALA A 72 -8.29 15.46 22.87
CA ALA A 72 -9.73 15.33 22.72
C ALA A 72 -10.23 14.06 23.39
N ASN A 73 -11.26 14.17 24.24
CA ASN A 73 -11.90 13.01 24.87
C ASN A 73 -12.88 12.30 23.92
N GLU A 74 -13.31 12.99 22.84
CA GLU A 74 -14.28 12.50 21.87
C GLU A 74 -13.64 12.32 20.48
N PRO A 75 -14.21 11.42 19.65
CA PRO A 75 -13.90 11.32 18.23
C PRO A 75 -13.88 12.66 17.50
N ILE A 76 -12.73 13.04 16.97
CA ILE A 76 -12.63 14.14 16.02
C ILE A 76 -12.98 13.61 14.62
N SER A 77 -13.80 14.34 13.87
CA SER A 77 -13.97 14.09 12.43
C SER A 77 -13.00 14.97 11.66
N LEU A 78 -12.15 14.37 10.83
CA LEU A 78 -11.25 15.11 9.93
C LEU A 78 -11.85 15.16 8.54
N THR A 79 -11.72 16.29 7.87
CA THR A 79 -12.01 16.43 6.44
C THR A 79 -10.69 16.51 5.67
N PRO A 80 -10.65 16.02 4.41
CA PRO A 80 -9.45 16.17 3.60
C PRO A 80 -9.18 17.65 3.35
N TYR A 81 -7.94 18.08 3.55
CA TYR A 81 -7.45 19.42 3.24
C TYR A 81 -7.39 19.65 1.73
N THR A 82 -6.85 18.69 0.98
CA THR A 82 -6.82 18.68 -0.49
C THR A 82 -7.21 17.31 -1.03
N GLN A 83 -7.69 17.32 -2.27
CA GLN A 83 -8.09 16.12 -3.01
C GLN A 83 -7.56 16.22 -4.44
N HIS A 84 -6.61 15.35 -4.78
CA HIS A 84 -6.02 15.27 -6.11
C HIS A 84 -6.58 14.08 -6.87
N LYS A 85 -7.63 14.33 -7.65
CA LYS A 85 -8.20 13.33 -8.56
C LYS A 85 -7.25 13.10 -9.74
N HIS A 86 -6.83 11.85 -9.91
CA HIS A 86 -6.07 11.43 -11.07
C HIS A 86 -6.99 10.87 -12.17
N PRO A 87 -6.65 11.08 -13.45
CA PRO A 87 -7.46 10.58 -14.58
C PRO A 87 -7.42 9.04 -14.71
N THR A 88 -6.48 8.37 -14.05
CA THR A 88 -6.27 6.93 -14.10
C THR A 88 -5.89 6.41 -12.72
N PRO A 89 -6.01 5.09 -12.47
CA PRO A 89 -5.56 4.49 -11.21
C PRO A 89 -4.12 4.81 -10.85
N VAL A 90 -3.93 5.19 -9.59
CA VAL A 90 -2.61 5.41 -8.98
C VAL A 90 -2.14 4.11 -8.34
N ASN A 91 -0.97 3.64 -8.75
CA ASN A 91 -0.38 2.38 -8.27
C ASN A 91 0.57 2.56 -7.08
N GLY A 92 1.10 3.76 -6.91
CA GLY A 92 2.04 4.11 -5.86
C GLY A 92 2.06 5.61 -5.63
N PHE A 93 2.33 5.99 -4.39
CA PHE A 93 2.60 7.37 -4.00
C PHE A 93 3.60 7.37 -2.85
N TYR A 94 4.38 8.45 -2.73
CA TYR A 94 5.39 8.56 -1.68
C TYR A 94 5.59 10.04 -1.27
N PRO A 95 5.39 10.40 0.01
CA PRO A 95 5.65 11.75 0.53
C PRO A 95 7.14 12.10 0.42
N TYR A 96 7.47 13.36 0.14
CA TYR A 96 8.85 13.82 0.07
C TYR A 96 9.61 13.57 1.39
N PRO A 97 10.88 13.09 1.39
CA PRO A 97 11.57 12.72 2.62
C PRO A 97 11.73 13.87 3.63
N ASN A 98 11.83 15.11 3.15
CA ASN A 98 11.90 16.31 3.99
C ASN A 98 10.58 17.09 4.01
N PHE A 99 9.45 16.39 3.85
CA PHE A 99 8.13 16.99 3.99
C PHE A 99 8.00 17.59 5.40
N CYS A 100 7.75 18.89 5.45
CA CYS A 100 7.52 19.61 6.69
C CYS A 100 6.36 20.58 6.47
N LEU A 101 5.29 20.44 7.24
CA LEU A 101 4.10 21.28 7.13
C LEU A 101 4.40 22.76 7.42
N ALA A 102 5.38 23.03 8.28
CA ALA A 102 5.85 24.40 8.57
C ALA A 102 6.59 25.05 7.38
N SER A 103 7.01 24.27 6.39
CA SER A 103 7.63 24.74 5.15
C SER A 103 6.79 24.30 3.95
N PRO A 104 5.76 25.07 3.54
CA PRO A 104 4.83 24.66 2.49
C PRO A 104 5.49 24.25 1.16
N ALA A 105 6.67 24.79 0.84
CA ALA A 105 7.42 24.41 -0.35
C ALA A 105 7.94 22.96 -0.32
N SER A 106 8.19 22.37 0.86
CA SER A 106 8.65 20.99 0.99
C SER A 106 7.53 19.97 1.09
N THR A 107 6.27 20.39 1.13
CA THR A 107 5.09 19.52 1.25
C THR A 107 4.76 18.79 -0.06
N LEU A 108 5.74 18.10 -0.62
CA LEU A 108 5.67 17.46 -1.93
C LEU A 108 5.38 15.97 -1.80
N TYR A 109 4.81 15.37 -2.84
CA TYR A 109 4.74 13.92 -2.96
C TYR A 109 4.81 13.48 -4.42
N LEU A 110 5.31 12.27 -4.65
CA LEU A 110 5.30 11.63 -5.95
C LEU A 110 4.08 10.72 -6.10
N SER A 111 3.52 10.62 -7.30
CA SER A 111 2.50 9.63 -7.65
C SER A 111 2.76 8.97 -9.00
N THR A 112 2.33 7.71 -9.12
CA THR A 112 2.52 6.89 -10.32
C THR A 112 1.17 6.48 -10.92
N PRO A 113 0.52 7.40 -11.68
CA PRO A 113 -0.71 7.08 -12.40
C PRO A 113 -0.46 6.05 -13.52
N THR A 114 -1.47 5.25 -13.83
CA THR A 114 -1.39 4.21 -14.87
C THR A 114 -1.30 4.82 -16.26
N ASN A 115 -0.37 4.32 -17.09
CA ASN A 115 -0.12 4.73 -18.47
C ASN A 115 0.13 6.24 -18.65
N LEU A 116 0.61 6.91 -17.60
CA LEU A 116 0.88 8.34 -17.58
C LEU A 116 2.24 8.60 -16.94
N PRO A 117 2.84 9.79 -17.17
CA PRO A 117 4.04 10.22 -16.49
C PRO A 117 3.93 10.12 -14.96
N ILE A 118 5.07 9.86 -14.32
CA ILE A 118 5.21 10.01 -12.86
C ILE A 118 5.08 11.51 -12.56
N ARG A 119 4.36 11.86 -11.49
CA ARG A 119 4.02 13.26 -11.17
C ARG A 119 4.56 13.64 -9.81
N LEU A 120 5.13 14.85 -9.71
CA LEU A 120 5.41 15.53 -8.46
C LEU A 120 4.33 16.58 -8.22
N LEU A 121 3.66 16.53 -7.08
CA LEU A 121 2.64 17.49 -6.68
C LEU A 121 2.96 18.07 -5.31
N ASN A 122 2.36 19.22 -4.99
CA ASN A 122 2.37 19.78 -3.64
C ASN A 122 1.07 19.40 -2.93
N ALA A 123 1.18 18.74 -1.77
CA ALA A 123 0.05 18.24 -0.99
C ALA A 123 -0.87 19.35 -0.46
N LEU A 124 -0.38 20.58 -0.29
CA LEU A 124 -1.18 21.71 0.19
C LEU A 124 -1.77 22.56 -0.94
N SER A 125 -1.30 22.40 -2.18
CA SER A 125 -1.91 23.08 -3.32
C SER A 125 -3.26 22.43 -3.65
N PRO A 126 -4.32 23.19 -3.92
CA PRO A 126 -5.59 22.61 -4.39
C PRO A 126 -5.54 22.20 -5.88
N SER A 127 -4.46 22.55 -6.59
CA SER A 127 -4.32 22.25 -8.01
C SER A 127 -3.93 20.79 -8.25
N THR A 128 -4.64 20.13 -9.16
CA THR A 128 -4.32 18.78 -9.64
C THR A 128 -3.20 18.77 -10.70
N SER A 129 -2.75 19.96 -11.13
CA SER A 129 -1.65 20.12 -12.08
C SER A 129 -0.32 19.74 -11.43
N PRO A 130 0.46 18.83 -12.05
CA PRO A 130 1.76 18.45 -11.49
C PRO A 130 2.76 19.61 -11.57
N LEU A 131 3.56 19.77 -10.51
CA LEU A 131 4.71 20.67 -10.51
C LEU A 131 5.81 20.19 -11.48
N SER A 132 5.99 18.87 -11.56
CA SER A 132 6.93 18.24 -12.49
C SER A 132 6.43 16.88 -12.92
N SER A 133 6.82 16.46 -14.13
CA SER A 133 6.47 15.17 -14.71
C SER A 133 7.72 14.44 -15.16
N TYR A 134 7.78 13.11 -14.98
CA TYR A 134 8.94 12.29 -15.36
C TYR A 134 8.49 11.13 -16.25
N PHE A 135 9.19 10.94 -17.37
CA PHE A 135 8.75 10.07 -18.47
C PHE A 135 9.45 8.72 -18.45
N LEU A 136 8.77 7.70 -17.93
CA LEU A 136 9.23 6.33 -18.08
C LEU A 136 8.61 5.69 -19.33
N THR A 137 9.23 5.87 -20.48
CA THR A 137 8.72 5.31 -21.75
C THR A 137 9.40 3.99 -22.11
N SER A 138 8.67 3.17 -22.86
CA SER A 138 9.20 2.01 -23.56
C SER A 138 9.92 2.46 -24.84
N LEU A 139 11.15 1.99 -25.05
CA LEU A 139 11.92 2.35 -26.25
C LEU A 139 11.36 1.70 -27.53
N THR A 140 10.55 0.65 -27.41
CA THR A 140 10.04 -0.11 -28.57
C THR A 140 8.62 0.26 -28.95
N THR A 141 7.80 0.70 -27.99
CA THR A 141 6.38 1.01 -28.20
C THR A 141 6.06 2.48 -27.99
N GLU A 142 7.02 3.28 -27.53
CA GLU A 142 6.88 4.70 -27.14
C GLU A 142 5.80 4.98 -26.08
N SER A 143 5.14 3.94 -25.58
CA SER A 143 4.13 4.02 -24.53
C SER A 143 4.76 4.25 -23.16
N TYR A 144 4.03 4.94 -22.28
CA TYR A 144 4.39 5.04 -20.88
C TYR A 144 4.33 3.67 -20.21
N LEU A 145 5.42 3.29 -19.55
CA LEU A 145 5.45 2.16 -18.62
C LEU A 145 4.84 2.61 -17.30
N THR A 146 4.10 1.71 -16.66
CA THR A 146 3.38 1.99 -15.43
C THR A 146 4.17 1.46 -14.23
N PRO A 147 4.77 2.31 -13.39
CA PRO A 147 5.40 1.86 -12.14
C PRO A 147 4.40 1.19 -11.20
N ALA A 148 4.80 0.05 -10.63
CA ALA A 148 4.06 -0.67 -9.59
C ALA A 148 4.56 -0.32 -8.17
N SER A 149 5.74 0.31 -8.09
CA SER A 149 6.38 0.77 -6.86
C SER A 149 7.19 2.03 -7.10
N ILE A 150 7.35 2.82 -6.05
CA ILE A 150 8.14 4.06 -6.03
C ILE A 150 8.71 4.27 -4.64
N THR A 151 9.94 4.75 -4.54
CA THR A 151 10.59 5.14 -3.28
C THR A 151 11.66 6.20 -3.54
N TYR A 152 11.96 7.05 -2.56
CA TYR A 152 13.11 7.96 -2.67
C TYR A 152 14.41 7.20 -2.35
N SER A 153 15.45 7.45 -3.15
CA SER A 153 16.82 7.02 -2.86
C SER A 153 17.62 8.13 -2.14
N SER A 154 17.26 9.39 -2.37
CA SER A 154 17.79 10.56 -1.68
C SER A 154 16.78 11.71 -1.72
N GLU A 155 17.16 12.89 -1.24
CA GLU A 155 16.35 14.11 -1.33
C GLU A 155 16.11 14.56 -2.78
N THR A 156 16.98 14.20 -3.72
CA THR A 156 16.91 14.66 -5.12
C THR A 156 16.60 13.54 -6.10
N THR A 157 16.67 12.28 -5.65
CA THR A 157 16.53 11.12 -6.53
C THR A 157 15.50 10.13 -6.01
N PHE A 158 14.83 9.47 -6.95
CA PHE A 158 13.84 8.46 -6.64
C PHE A 158 13.93 7.28 -7.59
N LEU A 159 13.45 6.13 -7.13
CA LEU A 159 13.46 4.87 -7.84
C LEU A 159 12.03 4.44 -8.13
N THR A 160 11.83 3.81 -9.28
CA THR A 160 10.56 3.18 -9.65
C THR A 160 10.76 1.74 -10.10
N GLY A 161 9.81 0.87 -9.76
CA GLY A 161 9.80 -0.53 -10.18
C GLY A 161 8.73 -0.79 -11.21
N THR A 162 9.11 -1.40 -12.34
CA THR A 162 8.21 -1.89 -13.39
C THR A 162 8.51 -3.37 -13.70
N GLU A 163 8.00 -3.91 -14.82
CA GLU A 163 8.28 -5.27 -15.21
C GLU A 163 9.77 -5.49 -15.52
N CYS A 164 10.40 -6.31 -14.67
CA CYS A 164 11.81 -6.70 -14.75
C CYS A 164 12.79 -5.52 -14.82
N LEU A 165 12.44 -4.38 -14.22
CA LEU A 165 13.19 -3.13 -14.33
C LEU A 165 13.03 -2.26 -13.08
N ILE A 166 14.15 -1.74 -12.59
CA ILE A 166 14.21 -0.63 -11.63
C ILE A 166 14.78 0.58 -12.38
N SER A 167 14.20 1.77 -12.19
CA SER A 167 14.63 2.99 -12.88
C SER A 167 14.87 4.13 -11.89
N LEU A 168 16.03 4.78 -11.99
CA LEU A 168 16.42 5.95 -11.19
C LEU A 168 16.05 7.24 -11.91
N PHE A 169 15.50 8.20 -11.18
CA PHE A 169 15.14 9.52 -11.65
C PHE A 169 15.74 10.61 -10.75
N ASP A 170 15.85 11.81 -11.30
CA ASP A 170 16.29 13.02 -10.62
C ASP A 170 15.17 14.05 -10.68
N LEU A 171 14.81 14.62 -9.52
CA LEU A 171 13.74 15.60 -9.38
C LEU A 171 14.00 16.88 -10.17
N SER A 172 15.26 17.26 -10.38
CA SER A 172 15.63 18.46 -11.13
C SER A 172 15.32 18.37 -12.63
N ARG A 173 15.07 17.15 -13.14
CA ARG A 173 14.93 16.88 -14.57
C ARG A 173 13.45 16.77 -15.00
N ASN A 174 12.73 17.89 -14.87
CA ASN A 174 11.32 17.96 -15.30
C ASN A 174 11.20 17.64 -16.80
N GLY A 175 10.25 16.77 -17.16
CA GLY A 175 10.00 16.29 -18.52
C GLY A 175 11.01 15.27 -19.03
N ALA A 176 11.96 14.81 -18.21
CA ALA A 176 12.97 13.86 -18.64
C ALA A 176 12.64 12.41 -18.28
N GLY A 177 13.32 11.48 -18.95
CA GLY A 177 13.35 10.07 -18.58
C GLY A 177 14.36 9.74 -17.47
N PRO A 178 14.47 8.45 -17.11
CA PRO A 178 15.34 8.02 -16.02
C PRO A 178 16.82 8.29 -16.29
N LEU A 179 17.58 8.58 -15.24
CA LEU A 179 19.04 8.62 -15.23
C LEU A 179 19.61 7.24 -15.60
N THR A 180 19.08 6.20 -14.97
CA THR A 180 19.59 4.83 -15.09
C THR A 180 18.43 3.85 -15.15
N ARG A 181 18.59 2.80 -15.96
CA ARG A 181 17.68 1.66 -16.06
C ARG A 181 18.43 0.40 -15.66
N LEU A 182 17.90 -0.31 -14.68
CA LEU A 182 18.53 -1.46 -14.02
C LEU A 182 17.67 -2.70 -14.24
N PRO A 183 17.97 -3.53 -15.25
CA PRO A 183 17.23 -4.76 -15.48
C PRO A 183 17.41 -5.72 -14.30
N THR A 184 16.31 -6.23 -13.74
CA THR A 184 16.37 -7.20 -12.64
C THR A 184 16.66 -8.64 -13.10
N ILE A 185 16.73 -8.83 -14.42
CA ILE A 185 17.16 -10.08 -15.07
C ILE A 185 18.24 -9.73 -16.09
N PRO A 186 19.45 -10.33 -16.00
CA PRO A 186 20.62 -9.99 -16.81
C PRO A 186 20.48 -10.22 -18.32
N SER A 187 19.62 -11.15 -18.76
CA SER A 187 19.60 -11.58 -20.17
C SER A 187 18.18 -11.70 -20.76
N LYS A 188 17.99 -11.11 -21.95
CA LYS A 188 16.80 -11.32 -22.80
C LYS A 188 16.63 -12.79 -23.19
N ARG A 189 17.72 -13.53 -23.43
CA ARG A 189 17.69 -14.97 -23.74
C ARG A 189 17.24 -15.81 -22.55
N HIS A 190 17.59 -15.39 -21.33
CA HIS A 190 17.17 -16.05 -20.09
C HIS A 190 15.72 -15.72 -19.69
N ARG A 191 15.19 -14.55 -20.09
CA ARG A 191 13.74 -14.22 -19.97
C ARG A 191 12.85 -15.24 -20.68
N CYS A 192 13.28 -15.74 -21.83
CA CYS A 192 12.53 -16.69 -22.65
C CYS A 192 12.72 -18.17 -22.24
N LYS A 193 13.79 -18.52 -21.54
CA LYS A 193 14.16 -19.92 -21.23
C LYS A 193 13.95 -20.35 -19.77
N GLY A 194 13.47 -19.46 -18.90
CA GLY A 194 13.07 -19.83 -17.52
C GLY A 194 14.20 -20.20 -16.55
N GLY A 195 15.48 -19.95 -16.89
CA GLY A 195 16.64 -20.33 -16.08
C GLY A 195 17.62 -19.19 -15.75
N GLY A 196 17.18 -17.94 -15.80
CA GLY A 196 18.03 -16.79 -15.51
C GLY A 196 18.24 -16.55 -14.02
N VAL A 197 19.47 -16.25 -13.61
CA VAL A 197 19.79 -15.65 -12.31
C VAL A 197 19.18 -14.25 -12.27
N GLY A 198 18.35 -13.93 -11.28
CA GLY A 198 17.74 -12.60 -11.11
C GLY A 198 16.29 -12.64 -10.65
N MET A 199 15.70 -11.45 -10.49
CA MET A 199 14.35 -11.25 -9.96
C MET A 199 13.34 -11.04 -11.11
N ARG A 200 12.69 -12.10 -11.60
CA ARG A 200 11.71 -11.98 -12.70
C ARG A 200 10.40 -11.39 -12.23
N GLY A 201 9.70 -10.64 -13.08
CA GLY A 201 8.33 -10.18 -12.85
C GLY A 201 8.24 -8.67 -12.57
N ILE A 202 7.04 -8.22 -12.22
CA ILE A 202 6.78 -6.82 -11.86
C ILE A 202 7.40 -6.54 -10.50
N VAL A 203 8.28 -5.54 -10.44
CA VAL A 203 8.87 -5.03 -9.18
C VAL A 203 7.78 -4.27 -8.42
N SER A 204 7.12 -4.99 -7.52
CA SER A 204 5.90 -4.57 -6.84
C SER A 204 6.16 -3.69 -5.62
N THR A 205 7.38 -3.73 -5.07
CA THR A 205 7.78 -2.95 -3.89
C THR A 205 9.28 -2.64 -3.93
N LEU A 206 9.65 -1.49 -3.37
CA LEU A 206 11.00 -0.99 -3.21
C LEU A 206 11.12 -0.36 -1.82
N ALA A 207 12.19 -0.68 -1.09
CA ALA A 207 12.48 -0.06 0.20
C ALA A 207 13.97 0.21 0.37
N MET A 208 14.29 1.44 0.74
CA MET A 208 15.65 1.86 1.09
C MET A 208 15.91 1.59 2.56
N SER A 209 17.07 1.02 2.87
CA SER A 209 17.54 0.90 4.25
C SER A 209 17.94 2.28 4.78
N SER A 210 17.55 2.57 6.02
CA SER A 210 17.86 3.82 6.73
C SER A 210 19.26 3.85 7.35
N THR A 211 20.01 2.74 7.31
CA THR A 211 21.34 2.63 7.93
C THR A 211 22.49 2.87 6.95
N GLU A 212 23.68 3.11 7.50
CA GLU A 212 24.93 3.19 6.74
C GLU A 212 25.10 1.94 5.86
N GLY A 213 25.30 2.17 4.55
CA GLY A 213 25.36 1.13 3.52
C GLY A 213 24.29 1.27 2.42
N TYR A 214 23.25 2.09 2.62
CA TYR A 214 22.25 2.45 1.59
C TYR A 214 21.73 1.26 0.78
N MET A 215 21.37 0.13 1.39
CA MET A 215 20.90 -1.01 0.62
C MET A 215 19.46 -0.81 0.13
N LEU A 216 19.19 -1.17 -1.13
CA LEU A 216 17.84 -1.23 -1.68
C LEU A 216 17.32 -2.68 -1.63
N ALA A 217 16.16 -2.88 -1.02
CA ALA A 217 15.37 -4.10 -1.19
C ALA A 217 14.31 -3.89 -2.28
N ALA A 218 14.11 -4.91 -3.10
CA ALA A 218 13.03 -4.97 -4.07
C ALA A 218 12.30 -6.30 -3.94
N GLY A 219 10.98 -6.28 -4.15
CA GLY A 219 10.14 -7.48 -4.19
C GLY A 219 9.33 -7.56 -5.49
N THR A 220 8.94 -8.77 -5.90
CA THR A 220 8.09 -8.99 -7.07
C THR A 220 6.79 -9.74 -6.79
N TRP A 221 5.82 -9.55 -7.68
CA TRP A 221 4.59 -10.35 -7.69
C TRP A 221 4.78 -11.84 -7.93
N THR A 222 5.94 -12.24 -8.46
CA THR A 222 6.33 -13.63 -8.69
C THR A 222 7.08 -14.23 -7.50
N ARG A 223 6.99 -13.61 -6.31
CA ARG A 223 7.52 -14.12 -5.04
C ARG A 223 9.05 -14.16 -4.99
N TRP A 224 9.70 -13.16 -5.57
CA TRP A 224 11.14 -12.97 -5.43
C TRP A 224 11.45 -11.71 -4.63
N VAL A 225 12.59 -11.75 -3.93
CA VAL A 225 13.21 -10.61 -3.26
C VAL A 225 14.63 -10.45 -3.78
N GLY A 226 15.05 -9.20 -3.97
CA GLY A 226 16.40 -8.82 -4.37
C GLY A 226 16.96 -7.71 -3.50
N LEU A 227 18.26 -7.80 -3.20
CA LEU A 227 19.02 -6.78 -2.48
C LEU A 227 20.07 -6.18 -3.42
N TYR A 228 20.22 -4.86 -3.39
CA TYR A 228 21.11 -4.11 -4.25
C TYR A 228 21.91 -3.10 -3.44
N ASP A 229 23.20 -3.00 -3.76
CA ASP A 229 24.14 -2.09 -3.11
C ASP A 229 23.96 -0.64 -3.60
N ALA A 230 24.55 0.32 -2.89
CA ALA A 230 24.61 1.74 -3.23
C ALA A 230 23.25 2.33 -3.65
N GLY A 231 22.20 1.98 -2.92
CA GLY A 231 20.84 2.46 -3.12
C GLY A 231 20.21 1.95 -4.40
N GLY A 232 20.62 0.78 -4.87
CA GLY A 232 20.21 0.25 -6.17
C GLY A 232 21.10 0.69 -7.33
N LEU A 233 22.06 1.59 -7.12
CA LEU A 233 23.01 1.99 -8.17
C LEU A 233 24.21 1.05 -8.28
N GLY A 234 24.42 0.22 -7.26
CA GLY A 234 25.47 -0.78 -7.21
C GLY A 234 25.05 -2.13 -7.80
N GLY A 235 25.83 -3.15 -7.48
CA GLY A 235 25.56 -4.52 -7.90
C GLY A 235 24.40 -5.16 -7.14
N THR A 236 23.85 -6.23 -7.71
CA THR A 236 22.96 -7.13 -6.99
C THR A 236 23.76 -7.88 -5.92
N ILE A 237 23.37 -7.71 -4.66
CA ILE A 237 23.94 -8.41 -3.51
C ILE A 237 23.37 -9.82 -3.44
N ALA A 238 22.05 -9.94 -3.60
CA ALA A 238 21.34 -11.20 -3.41
C ALA A 238 20.01 -11.22 -4.15
N THR A 239 19.58 -12.41 -4.56
CA THR A 239 18.22 -12.67 -5.03
C THR A 239 17.76 -14.04 -4.59
N TRP A 240 16.55 -14.15 -4.04
CA TRP A 240 15.97 -15.43 -3.65
C TRP A 240 14.45 -15.41 -3.83
N SER A 241 13.86 -16.60 -3.97
CA SER A 241 12.41 -16.76 -3.90
C SER A 241 11.99 -16.98 -2.45
N VAL A 242 10.84 -16.41 -2.07
CA VAL A 242 10.26 -16.60 -0.74
C VAL A 242 9.25 -17.74 -0.68
N ALA A 243 8.98 -18.41 -1.82
CA ALA A 243 7.90 -19.39 -1.93
C ALA A 243 8.08 -20.60 -1.00
N ASP A 244 9.26 -21.22 -1.00
CA ASP A 244 9.54 -22.38 -0.16
C ASP A 244 9.46 -22.04 1.33
N ALA A 245 10.02 -20.89 1.72
CA ALA A 245 9.96 -20.39 3.09
C ALA A 245 8.52 -20.15 3.56
N ALA A 246 7.66 -19.54 2.73
CA ALA A 246 6.27 -19.28 3.06
C ALA A 246 5.39 -20.55 3.08
N ASP A 247 5.57 -21.43 2.09
CA ASP A 247 4.64 -22.54 1.85
C ASP A 247 5.03 -23.78 2.66
N ASN A 248 6.32 -24.13 2.71
CA ASN A 248 6.80 -25.39 3.29
C ASN A 248 7.39 -25.22 4.70
N VAL A 249 8.09 -24.10 4.96
CA VAL A 249 8.73 -23.86 6.27
C VAL A 249 7.76 -23.21 7.25
N ALA A 250 7.16 -22.08 6.87
CA ALA A 250 6.28 -21.30 7.74
C ALA A 250 4.81 -21.74 7.65
N GLY A 251 4.36 -22.34 6.54
CA GLY A 251 2.96 -22.72 6.33
C GLY A 251 1.98 -21.55 6.28
N ILE A 252 2.48 -20.32 6.07
CA ILE A 252 1.66 -19.09 6.03
C ILE A 252 1.15 -18.77 4.62
N LEU A 253 1.66 -19.46 3.59
CA LEU A 253 1.32 -19.30 2.18
C LEU A 253 1.62 -17.89 1.63
N GLY A 254 1.49 -17.72 0.31
CA GLY A 254 1.58 -16.42 -0.34
C GLY A 254 1.40 -16.48 -1.85
N SER A 255 1.08 -15.34 -2.49
CA SER A 255 0.85 -15.24 -3.94
C SER A 255 1.59 -14.08 -4.62
N GLY A 256 2.59 -13.50 -3.95
CA GLY A 256 3.39 -12.40 -4.48
C GLY A 256 3.70 -11.36 -3.43
N VAL A 257 4.94 -10.87 -3.41
CA VAL A 257 5.41 -9.86 -2.47
C VAL A 257 4.70 -8.54 -2.76
N SER A 258 3.92 -8.02 -1.81
CA SER A 258 3.28 -6.71 -1.91
C SER A 258 4.10 -5.60 -1.25
N GLU A 259 4.89 -5.93 -0.24
CA GLU A 259 5.68 -4.95 0.50
C GLU A 259 6.94 -5.60 1.09
N VAL A 260 8.06 -4.86 1.08
CA VAL A 260 9.27 -5.19 1.83
C VAL A 260 9.59 -4.01 2.75
N ILE A 261 9.93 -4.29 4.00
CA ILE A 261 10.11 -3.24 5.03
C ILE A 261 11.36 -3.54 5.83
N TRP A 262 12.24 -2.56 5.93
CA TRP A 262 13.45 -2.64 6.74
C TRP A 262 13.13 -2.42 8.22
N SER A 263 13.74 -3.23 9.08
CA SER A 263 13.92 -2.83 10.49
C SER A 263 14.78 -1.57 10.58
N ALA A 264 14.55 -0.74 11.60
CA ALA A 264 15.32 0.48 11.82
C ALA A 264 16.84 0.25 11.91
N CYS A 265 17.25 -0.93 12.38
CA CYS A 265 18.65 -1.32 12.45
C CYS A 265 19.25 -1.85 11.14
N GLY A 266 18.47 -1.92 10.05
CA GLY A 266 18.94 -2.36 8.72
C GLY A 266 19.30 -3.84 8.60
N ARG A 267 19.11 -4.64 9.66
CA ARG A 267 19.51 -6.06 9.70
C ARG A 267 18.40 -7.03 9.33
N TYR A 268 17.17 -6.69 9.68
CA TYR A 268 16.00 -7.52 9.38
C TYR A 268 15.17 -6.91 8.27
N LEU A 269 14.72 -7.76 7.35
CA LEU A 269 13.81 -7.42 6.27
C LEU A 269 12.51 -8.20 6.45
N CYS A 270 11.42 -7.46 6.67
CA CYS A 270 10.07 -8.02 6.67
C CYS A 270 9.58 -8.12 5.22
N VAL A 271 9.06 -9.28 4.84
CA VAL A 271 8.51 -9.55 3.51
C VAL A 271 7.03 -9.88 3.65
N VAL A 272 6.19 -9.03 3.10
CA VAL A 272 4.75 -9.14 3.10
C VAL A 272 4.28 -9.71 1.76
N GLU A 273 3.53 -10.81 1.80
CA GLU A 273 2.90 -11.39 0.62
C GLU A 273 1.38 -11.18 0.63
N ARG A 274 0.78 -11.08 -0.56
CA ARG A 274 -0.67 -11.24 -0.74
C ARG A 274 -1.07 -12.69 -0.49
N MET A 275 -2.35 -12.91 -0.19
CA MET A 275 -2.91 -14.25 0.09
C MET A 275 -2.11 -15.00 1.18
N SER A 276 -1.60 -14.27 2.16
CA SER A 276 -0.75 -14.82 3.22
C SER A 276 -1.41 -14.69 4.59
N ARG A 277 -1.11 -15.64 5.47
CA ARG A 277 -1.55 -15.63 6.88
C ARG A 277 -0.51 -15.03 7.81
N GLY A 278 0.61 -14.52 7.28
CA GLY A 278 1.70 -14.01 8.09
C GLY A 278 2.63 -13.06 7.34
N ILE A 279 3.79 -12.81 7.95
CA ILE A 279 4.87 -11.97 7.39
C ILE A 279 6.19 -12.73 7.60
N LEU A 280 7.00 -12.86 6.56
CA LEU A 280 8.33 -13.46 6.69
C LEU A 280 9.33 -12.43 7.19
N VAL A 281 10.29 -12.86 8.00
CA VAL A 281 11.37 -12.02 8.52
C VAL A 281 12.70 -12.66 8.16
N TYR A 282 13.52 -11.96 7.38
CA TYR A 282 14.85 -12.40 6.97
C TYR A 282 15.92 -11.61 7.70
N ASP A 283 17.00 -12.28 8.10
CA ASP A 283 18.25 -11.59 8.50
C ASP A 283 19.12 -11.43 7.26
N VAL A 284 19.27 -10.19 6.78
CA VAL A 284 19.94 -9.94 5.49
C VAL A 284 21.45 -10.19 5.55
N ARG A 285 22.03 -10.23 6.76
CA ARG A 285 23.45 -10.58 6.97
C ARG A 285 23.71 -12.05 6.65
N VAL A 286 22.68 -12.89 6.76
CA VAL A 286 22.70 -14.30 6.36
C VAL A 286 21.79 -14.44 5.15
N THR A 287 22.32 -14.00 4.02
CA THR A 287 21.59 -13.82 2.76
C THR A 287 20.64 -14.98 2.44
N GLY A 288 19.35 -14.66 2.26
CA GLY A 288 18.31 -15.60 1.85
C GLY A 288 17.87 -16.58 2.95
N LYS A 289 18.38 -16.48 4.18
CA LYS A 289 17.96 -17.35 5.28
C LYS A 289 16.78 -16.73 6.03
N LEU A 290 15.67 -17.47 6.08
CA LEU A 290 14.53 -17.13 6.92
C LEU A 290 14.97 -17.13 8.39
N LEU A 291 14.71 -16.03 9.09
CA LEU A 291 14.92 -15.93 10.53
C LEU A 291 13.66 -16.39 11.26
N ALA A 292 12.53 -15.76 10.94
CA ALA A 292 11.27 -15.95 11.64
C ALA A 292 10.07 -15.70 10.72
N TRP A 293 8.87 -16.03 11.18
CA TRP A 293 7.62 -15.61 10.54
C TRP A 293 6.59 -15.18 11.58
N LEU A 294 5.85 -14.13 11.26
CA LEU A 294 4.82 -13.55 12.12
C LEU A 294 3.50 -14.21 11.79
N GLU A 295 2.90 -14.92 12.75
CA GLU A 295 1.68 -15.70 12.53
C GLU A 295 0.40 -14.94 12.85
N GLY A 296 -0.66 -15.32 12.14
CA GLY A 296 -2.03 -14.92 12.46
C GLY A 296 -2.47 -13.60 11.84
N ARG A 297 -1.75 -13.05 10.85
CA ARG A 297 -2.14 -11.81 10.18
C ARG A 297 -3.51 -11.90 9.49
N GLU A 298 -3.86 -13.09 8.98
CA GLU A 298 -5.10 -13.37 8.25
C GLU A 298 -5.36 -12.40 7.07
N ALA A 299 -4.37 -12.25 6.18
CA ALA A 299 -4.43 -11.41 4.98
C ALA A 299 -4.69 -12.24 3.71
N ARG A 300 -5.74 -13.08 3.71
CA ARG A 300 -6.07 -13.99 2.60
C ARG A 300 -6.83 -13.29 1.46
N THR A 301 -6.23 -12.25 0.90
CA THR A 301 -6.80 -11.47 -0.21
C THR A 301 -5.74 -11.14 -1.27
N ASN A 302 -6.21 -10.88 -2.50
CA ASN A 302 -5.39 -10.34 -3.59
C ASN A 302 -5.20 -8.83 -3.49
N GLN A 303 -5.99 -8.15 -2.65
CA GLN A 303 -5.80 -6.74 -2.34
C GLN A 303 -4.48 -6.53 -1.58
N ARG A 304 -3.82 -5.40 -1.82
CA ARG A 304 -2.65 -5.01 -1.02
C ARG A 304 -3.14 -4.57 0.35
N LEU A 305 -2.68 -5.25 1.40
CA LEU A 305 -2.79 -4.80 2.78
C LEU A 305 -1.36 -4.42 3.23
N SER A 306 -1.14 -3.20 3.71
CA SER A 306 0.21 -2.79 4.15
C SER A 306 0.54 -3.35 5.53
N ALA A 307 1.83 -3.34 5.85
CA ALA A 307 2.32 -3.48 7.22
C ALA A 307 3.24 -2.30 7.55
N GLU A 308 3.52 -2.09 8.82
CA GLU A 308 4.46 -1.07 9.30
C GLU A 308 5.46 -1.71 10.26
N VAL A 309 6.71 -1.23 10.21
CA VAL A 309 7.75 -1.58 11.18
C VAL A 309 8.00 -0.37 12.04
N PHE A 310 7.84 -0.52 13.35
CA PHE A 310 8.12 0.52 14.33
C PHE A 310 9.26 0.09 15.25
N GLN A 311 10.12 1.03 15.62
CA GLN A 311 11.19 0.77 16.59
C GLN A 311 10.79 1.36 17.94
N SER A 312 10.35 0.50 18.86
CA SER A 312 10.08 0.91 20.25
C SER A 312 11.33 0.72 21.11
N ASP A 313 11.25 1.23 22.35
CA ASP A 313 12.29 1.04 23.37
C ASP A 313 12.51 -0.44 23.69
N SER A 314 11.47 -1.26 23.54
CA SER A 314 11.51 -2.70 23.82
C SER A 314 12.09 -3.52 22.66
N GLY A 315 12.14 -2.97 21.44
CA GLY A 315 12.63 -3.65 20.26
C GLY A 315 11.87 -3.26 18.99
N THR A 316 12.11 -4.03 17.92
CA THR A 316 11.38 -3.86 16.67
C THR A 316 9.98 -4.48 16.81
N GLU A 317 8.97 -3.71 16.44
CA GLU A 317 7.58 -4.11 16.37
C GLU A 317 7.12 -4.14 14.92
N VAL A 318 6.22 -5.06 14.60
CA VAL A 318 5.54 -5.10 13.31
C VAL A 318 4.05 -4.97 13.56
N TRP A 319 3.41 -4.11 12.78
CA TRP A 319 1.99 -3.81 12.86
C TRP A 319 1.34 -4.13 11.51
N ALA A 320 0.28 -4.93 11.51
CA ALA A 320 -0.39 -5.26 10.26
C ALA A 320 -1.88 -5.55 10.43
N GLY A 321 -2.64 -5.13 9.42
CA GLY A 321 -4.05 -5.42 9.27
C GLY A 321 -4.35 -6.73 8.54
N GLY A 322 -5.47 -7.36 8.89
CA GLY A 322 -6.05 -8.53 8.23
C GLY A 322 -7.33 -8.23 7.45
N THR A 323 -7.88 -9.26 6.80
CA THR A 323 -9.20 -9.19 6.12
C THR A 323 -10.37 -9.18 7.09
N ASP A 324 -10.11 -9.51 8.35
CA ASP A 324 -11.07 -9.59 9.44
C ASP A 324 -11.25 -8.27 10.20
N GLY A 325 -10.67 -7.16 9.70
CA GLY A 325 -10.82 -5.85 10.36
C GLY A 325 -9.92 -5.64 11.58
N VAL A 326 -9.10 -6.63 11.92
CA VAL A 326 -8.24 -6.63 13.11
C VAL A 326 -6.83 -6.17 12.74
N VAL A 327 -6.26 -5.31 13.57
CA VAL A 327 -4.84 -4.95 13.56
C VAL A 327 -4.11 -5.78 14.60
N ARG A 328 -2.98 -6.35 14.21
CA ARG A 328 -2.13 -7.22 15.03
C ARG A 328 -0.74 -6.65 15.17
N VAL A 329 -0.17 -6.86 16.35
CA VAL A 329 1.16 -6.36 16.71
C VAL A 329 2.04 -7.49 17.18
N TRP A 330 3.25 -7.59 16.63
CA TRP A 330 4.28 -8.54 17.04
C TRP A 330 5.49 -7.77 17.56
N ASP A 331 5.88 -8.03 18.82
CA ASP A 331 7.01 -7.35 19.45
C ASP A 331 8.27 -8.21 19.45
N GLY A 332 9.43 -7.53 19.53
CA GLY A 332 10.72 -8.22 19.58
C GLY A 332 11.08 -8.92 18.28
N VAL A 333 10.57 -8.44 17.15
CA VAL A 333 10.85 -9.00 15.83
C VAL A 333 12.35 -9.00 15.57
N GLY A 334 12.87 -10.16 15.19
CA GLY A 334 14.29 -10.40 14.97
C GLY A 334 15.08 -10.87 16.19
N LYS A 335 14.46 -11.01 17.38
CA LYS A 335 15.12 -11.57 18.58
C LYS A 335 15.05 -13.09 18.66
N THR A 336 14.03 -13.70 18.08
CA THR A 336 13.79 -15.14 18.06
C THR A 336 13.75 -15.67 16.64
N ALA A 337 14.05 -16.95 16.48
CA ALA A 337 13.91 -17.66 15.21
C ALA A 337 12.65 -18.53 15.22
N GLY A 338 12.07 -18.77 14.05
CA GLY A 338 10.87 -19.59 13.88
C GLY A 338 9.56 -18.80 13.95
N SER A 339 8.50 -19.45 14.43
CA SER A 339 7.18 -18.87 14.58
C SER A 339 7.15 -17.80 15.67
N VAL A 340 6.55 -16.64 15.37
CA VAL A 340 6.32 -15.55 16.32
C VAL A 340 4.83 -15.23 16.34
N LEU A 341 4.21 -15.43 17.50
CA LEU A 341 2.81 -15.11 17.73
C LEU A 341 2.63 -13.60 17.97
N ARG A 342 1.46 -13.06 17.64
CA ARG A 342 1.13 -11.66 17.96
C ARG A 342 1.14 -11.45 19.48
N THR A 343 1.69 -10.33 19.92
CA THR A 343 1.68 -9.93 21.33
C THR A 343 0.28 -9.48 21.73
N TRP A 344 -0.36 -8.67 20.89
CA TRP A 344 -1.70 -8.15 21.12
C TRP A 344 -2.37 -7.75 19.79
N GLU A 345 -3.68 -7.53 19.84
CA GLU A 345 -4.50 -7.19 18.69
C GLU A 345 -5.69 -6.33 19.12
N PHE A 346 -6.28 -5.60 18.16
CA PHE A 346 -7.50 -4.83 18.38
C PHE A 346 -8.33 -4.74 17.09
N GLU A 347 -9.64 -4.68 17.27
CA GLU A 347 -10.59 -4.50 16.17
C GLU A 347 -10.60 -3.03 15.73
N ALA A 348 -10.05 -2.77 14.54
CA ALA A 348 -9.96 -1.42 14.01
C ALA A 348 -11.15 -1.08 13.11
N HIS A 349 -11.61 -2.05 12.31
CA HIS A 349 -12.60 -1.83 11.25
C HIS A 349 -13.55 -3.03 11.10
N ASP A 350 -14.70 -2.79 10.47
CA ASP A 350 -15.68 -3.85 10.13
C ASP A 350 -15.43 -4.43 8.73
N SER A 351 -14.32 -4.08 8.11
CA SER A 351 -13.90 -4.48 6.76
C SER A 351 -12.38 -4.60 6.71
N PRO A 352 -11.79 -5.23 5.67
CA PRO A 352 -10.34 -5.44 5.58
C PRO A 352 -9.54 -4.16 5.86
N VAL A 353 -8.51 -4.29 6.69
CA VAL A 353 -7.61 -3.18 7.04
C VAL A 353 -6.53 -3.06 5.96
N THR A 354 -6.65 -2.04 5.12
CA THR A 354 -5.82 -1.85 3.92
C THR A 354 -4.49 -1.19 4.21
N ALA A 355 -4.45 -0.34 5.24
CA ALA A 355 -3.22 0.21 5.76
C ALA A 355 -3.24 0.34 7.28
N THR A 356 -2.08 0.14 7.89
CA THR A 356 -1.78 0.43 9.29
C THR A 356 -0.48 1.20 9.30
N ILE A 357 -0.50 2.46 9.72
CA ILE A 357 0.68 3.35 9.73
C ILE A 357 0.89 3.94 11.12
N VAL A 358 2.04 3.64 11.72
CA VAL A 358 2.40 4.07 13.07
C VAL A 358 3.11 5.42 13.00
N HIS A 359 2.70 6.36 13.83
CA HIS A 359 3.35 7.66 13.94
C HIS A 359 4.71 7.52 14.62
N SER A 360 5.69 8.35 14.27
CA SER A 360 7.06 8.27 14.79
C SER A 360 7.17 8.41 16.32
N SER A 361 6.14 8.98 16.99
CA SER A 361 6.06 9.03 18.45
C SER A 361 5.72 7.69 19.12
N GLY A 362 5.24 6.69 18.36
CA GLY A 362 4.81 5.39 18.87
C GLY A 362 3.47 5.38 19.61
N SER A 363 2.86 6.54 19.89
CA SER A 363 1.60 6.64 20.65
C SER A 363 0.35 6.81 19.78
N VAL A 364 0.53 6.93 18.46
CA VAL A 364 -0.55 7.17 17.50
C VAL A 364 -0.41 6.21 16.34
N VAL A 365 -1.52 5.60 15.93
CA VAL A 365 -1.60 4.78 14.72
C VAL A 365 -2.79 5.23 13.89
N ALA A 366 -2.63 5.28 12.57
CA ALA A 366 -3.74 5.48 11.65
C ALA A 366 -4.00 4.21 10.85
N THR A 367 -5.28 3.88 10.67
CA THR A 367 -5.73 2.69 9.95
C THR A 367 -6.73 3.05 8.87
N CYS A 368 -6.62 2.41 7.72
CA CYS A 368 -7.55 2.53 6.61
C CYS A 368 -8.26 1.21 6.38
N SER A 369 -9.51 1.27 5.92
CA SER A 369 -10.25 0.07 5.55
C SER A 369 -10.96 0.16 4.22
N GLY A 370 -11.35 -1.04 3.78
CA GLY A 370 -12.34 -1.27 2.76
C GLY A 370 -11.86 -2.26 1.70
N GLU A 371 -12.80 -2.71 0.91
CA GLU A 371 -12.59 -3.71 -0.11
C GLU A 371 -13.48 -3.44 -1.32
N ARG A 372 -13.09 -4.00 -2.46
CA ARG A 372 -13.96 -3.98 -3.62
C ARG A 372 -15.10 -4.96 -3.37
N SER A 373 -16.33 -4.48 -3.24
CA SER A 373 -17.49 -5.37 -3.27
C SER A 373 -17.54 -6.04 -4.64
N PRO A 374 -17.73 -7.37 -4.72
CA PRO A 374 -18.23 -7.94 -5.96
C PRO A 374 -19.58 -7.27 -6.22
N LEU A 375 -19.74 -6.66 -7.40
CA LEU A 375 -21.05 -6.22 -7.85
C LEU A 375 -21.96 -7.45 -7.77
N LYS A 376 -23.00 -7.39 -6.92
CA LYS A 376 -24.11 -8.32 -7.04
C LYS A 376 -24.73 -7.99 -8.38
N ILE A 377 -24.36 -8.72 -9.42
CA ILE A 377 -25.18 -8.79 -10.62
C ILE A 377 -26.44 -9.48 -10.12
N ASP A 378 -27.49 -8.70 -9.85
CA ASP A 378 -28.81 -9.26 -9.71
C ASP A 378 -29.03 -10.06 -11.00
N GLU A 379 -29.15 -11.37 -10.85
CA GLU A 379 -29.51 -12.28 -11.94
C GLU A 379 -30.88 -11.83 -12.47
N LEU A 380 -30.86 -10.91 -13.44
CA LEU A 380 -31.99 -10.75 -14.35
C LEU A 380 -32.10 -12.09 -15.06
N SER A 381 -33.18 -12.79 -14.74
CA SER A 381 -33.58 -14.09 -15.25
C SER A 381 -33.29 -14.25 -16.75
N GLU A 382 -32.21 -14.96 -17.07
CA GLU A 382 -32.00 -15.57 -18.38
C GLU A 382 -32.33 -17.05 -18.22
N GLU A 383 -33.46 -17.44 -18.77
CA GLU A 383 -33.89 -18.83 -18.84
C GLU A 383 -32.85 -19.67 -19.61
N GLY A 384 -32.22 -20.59 -18.88
CA GLY A 384 -31.78 -21.90 -19.34
C GLY A 384 -30.61 -21.94 -20.33
N TYR A 385 -29.44 -22.41 -19.87
CA TYR A 385 -28.74 -23.55 -20.48
C TYR A 385 -27.81 -24.19 -19.43
N ASN A 386 -28.03 -25.49 -19.19
CA ASN A 386 -27.29 -26.33 -18.26
C ASN A 386 -25.88 -26.62 -18.80
N MET A 387 -24.83 -26.42 -17.99
CA MET A 387 -23.63 -27.25 -18.06
C MET A 387 -23.00 -27.43 -16.68
N SER A 388 -22.83 -28.70 -16.33
CA SER A 388 -22.48 -29.24 -15.03
C SER A 388 -21.01 -29.10 -14.65
N SER A 389 -20.70 -28.80 -13.38
CA SER A 389 -19.70 -29.56 -12.60
C SER A 389 -19.66 -29.17 -11.11
N PHE A 390 -19.89 -30.20 -10.29
CA PHE A 390 -19.47 -30.45 -8.90
C PHE A 390 -19.54 -29.35 -7.82
N THR A 391 -20.58 -29.44 -7.00
CA THR A 391 -20.68 -28.82 -5.66
C THR A 391 -20.21 -29.79 -4.58
N LEU A 392 -19.32 -29.32 -3.69
CA LEU A 392 -19.26 -29.82 -2.31
C LEU A 392 -20.11 -28.88 -1.46
N ARG A 393 -21.10 -29.46 -0.80
CA ARG A 393 -22.03 -28.78 0.11
C ARG A 393 -21.30 -28.42 1.39
N ASP A 394 -21.46 -27.18 1.84
CA ASP A 394 -21.53 -26.88 3.26
C ASP A 394 -22.74 -25.96 3.48
N GLU A 395 -23.74 -26.49 4.20
CA GLU A 395 -24.95 -25.76 4.54
C GLU A 395 -24.69 -24.94 5.80
N SER A 396 -24.49 -23.64 5.65
CA SER A 396 -24.75 -22.68 6.71
C SER A 396 -25.68 -21.60 6.20
N SER A 397 -26.86 -21.52 6.82
CA SER A 397 -27.96 -20.60 6.57
C SER A 397 -27.52 -19.18 6.20
N PHE A 398 -27.64 -18.83 4.91
CA PHE A 398 -27.39 -17.48 4.41
C PHE A 398 -28.67 -16.64 4.58
N ASN A 399 -28.64 -15.67 5.49
CA ASN A 399 -29.69 -14.65 5.60
C ASN A 399 -29.45 -13.61 4.49
N PRO A 400 -30.31 -13.47 3.46
CA PRO A 400 -30.01 -12.62 2.30
C PRO A 400 -30.21 -11.11 2.53
N THR A 401 -30.53 -10.68 3.76
CA THR A 401 -31.02 -9.31 4.06
C THR A 401 -30.07 -8.45 4.89
N ALA A 402 -28.90 -8.94 5.29
CA ALA A 402 -27.88 -8.07 5.86
C ALA A 402 -27.13 -7.36 4.71
N GLN A 403 -27.48 -6.10 4.43
CA GLN A 403 -26.54 -5.21 3.75
C GLN A 403 -25.28 -5.17 4.62
N VAL A 404 -24.20 -5.80 4.17
CA VAL A 404 -22.89 -5.63 4.80
C VAL A 404 -22.54 -4.16 4.61
N VAL A 405 -22.60 -3.39 5.70
CA VAL A 405 -22.17 -2.00 5.71
C VAL A 405 -20.66 -2.03 5.52
N GLN A 406 -20.18 -1.67 4.33
CA GLN A 406 -18.76 -1.60 4.07
C GLN A 406 -18.12 -0.46 4.88
N ASP A 407 -17.14 -0.80 5.71
CA ASP A 407 -16.31 0.18 6.42
C ASP A 407 -15.22 0.68 5.48
N ASN A 408 -15.42 1.89 4.93
CA ASN A 408 -14.47 2.59 4.05
C ASN A 408 -13.92 3.84 4.75
N THR A 409 -13.40 3.68 5.98
CA THR A 409 -12.96 4.81 6.81
C THR A 409 -11.44 4.88 7.01
N LEU A 410 -10.97 6.08 7.33
CA LEU A 410 -9.67 6.32 7.96
C LEU A 410 -9.93 6.57 9.44
N LYS A 411 -9.29 5.79 10.32
CA LYS A 411 -9.38 5.95 11.78
C LYS A 411 -8.01 6.27 12.35
N ILE A 412 -7.95 7.16 13.34
CA ILE A 412 -6.72 7.43 14.10
C ILE A 412 -6.95 7.03 15.55
N TRP A 413 -5.98 6.30 16.08
CA TRP A 413 -6.02 5.69 17.40
C TRP A 413 -4.88 6.21 18.25
N ARG A 414 -5.19 6.44 19.52
CA ARG A 414 -4.20 6.58 20.57
C ARG A 414 -4.00 5.22 21.23
N ILE A 415 -2.76 4.76 21.31
CA ILE A 415 -2.37 3.47 21.92
C ILE A 415 -1.83 3.70 23.33
#